data_AF-A0A934EF37-F1
#
_entry.id   AF-A0A934EF37-F1
#
_cell.length_a   1.000
_cell.length_b   1.000
_cell.length_c   1.000
_cell.angle_alpha   90.00
_cell.angle_beta   90.00
_cell.angle_gamma   90.00
#
_symmetry.space_group_name_H-M   'P 1'
#
loop_
_entity.id
_entity.type
_entity.pdbx_description
1 polymer ?
#
loop_
_entity_poly.entity_id
_entity_poly.type
_entity_poly.pdbx_seq_one_letter_code
_entity_poly.pdbx_strand_id
1 'polypeptide(L)'
;MVDNAVSFNCTNCAAPLEIRAQGASQVVACGHCGSVLDAQDPRHQILSRYQSKFTRKPTLPIGRRGTIKGETFEIVGYLERQTRYYGITYDWAEYLLWNPYKGFRWLVEADGHWTFLTTLPNPPKERR
;
A
#
# COMPACT_ATOMS: atom_id res chain seq x y z
N MET A 1 2.83 8.81 -20.33
CA MET A 1 4.14 8.12 -20.36
C MET A 1 4.05 6.95 -19.41
N VAL A 2 4.65 5.83 -19.81
CA VAL A 2 4.21 4.46 -19.50
C VAL A 2 4.27 4.13 -18.00
N ASP A 3 3.12 4.01 -17.33
CA ASP A 3 3.02 3.32 -16.04
C ASP A 3 3.10 1.80 -16.32
N ASN A 4 4.31 1.27 -16.49
CA ASN A 4 4.51 -0.17 -16.67
C ASN A 4 4.40 -0.85 -15.32
N ALA A 5 3.23 -1.42 -15.05
CA ALA A 5 3.12 -2.38 -13.98
C ALA A 5 3.94 -3.63 -14.31
N VAL A 6 4.73 -4.12 -13.36
CA VAL A 6 5.47 -5.38 -13.51
C VAL A 6 4.68 -6.49 -12.89
N SER A 7 4.34 -7.49 -13.69
CA SER A 7 3.67 -8.69 -13.22
C SER A 7 4.67 -9.83 -13.05
N PHE A 8 4.54 -10.55 -11.93
CA PHE A 8 5.32 -11.74 -11.64
C PHE A 8 4.55 -12.64 -10.68
N ASN A 9 4.98 -13.89 -10.52
CA ASN A 9 4.36 -14.79 -9.57
C ASN A 9 5.11 -14.76 -8.24
N CYS A 10 4.37 -14.79 -7.14
CA CYS A 10 4.94 -14.89 -5.80
C CYS A 10 5.89 -16.10 -5.73
N THR A 11 7.14 -15.87 -5.34
CA THR A 11 8.18 -16.91 -5.25
C THR A 11 7.90 -17.95 -4.17
N ASN A 12 6.90 -17.74 -3.31
CA ASN A 12 6.47 -18.67 -2.27
C ASN A 12 5.26 -19.52 -2.67
N CYS A 13 4.20 -18.92 -3.24
CA CYS A 13 2.92 -19.60 -3.46
C CYS A 13 2.42 -19.55 -4.92
N ALA A 14 3.21 -18.99 -5.83
CA ALA A 14 2.90 -18.80 -7.25
C ALA A 14 1.67 -17.92 -7.56
N ALA A 15 1.02 -17.30 -6.56
CA ALA A 15 -0.06 -16.36 -6.79
C ALA A 15 0.43 -15.15 -7.62
N PRO A 16 -0.40 -14.63 -8.54
CA PRO A 16 -0.01 -13.49 -9.37
C PRO A 16 0.15 -12.24 -8.51
N LEU A 17 1.21 -11.49 -8.76
CA LEU A 17 1.53 -10.20 -8.15
C LEU A 17 1.81 -9.17 -9.22
N GLU A 18 1.57 -7.91 -8.88
CA GLU A 18 1.77 -6.77 -9.77
C GLU A 18 2.35 -5.60 -8.98
N ILE A 19 3.44 -5.02 -9.50
CA ILE A 19 4.07 -3.82 -8.97
C ILE A 19 3.66 -2.65 -9.86
N ARG A 20 2.69 -1.87 -9.40
CA ARG A 20 2.10 -0.75 -10.16
C ARG A 20 2.93 0.54 -10.12
N ALA A 21 3.77 0.71 -9.11
CA ALA A 21 4.70 1.83 -8.97
C ALA A 21 6.16 1.35 -9.16
N GLN A 22 6.44 0.71 -10.31
CA GLN A 22 7.77 0.16 -10.61
C GLN A 22 8.87 1.23 -10.46
N GLY A 23 9.98 0.86 -9.83
CA GLY A 23 11.11 1.76 -9.57
C GLY A 23 10.92 2.66 -8.34
N ALA A 24 9.68 2.85 -7.88
CA ALA A 24 9.37 3.56 -6.64
C ALA A 24 9.00 2.62 -5.47
N SER A 25 8.41 1.46 -5.78
CA SER A 25 8.10 0.41 -4.80
C SER A 25 9.37 -0.27 -4.29
N GLN A 26 9.48 -0.39 -2.96
CA GLN A 26 10.57 -1.10 -2.29
C GLN A 26 10.21 -2.57 -2.03
N VAL A 27 8.96 -2.82 -1.67
CA VAL A 27 8.45 -4.15 -1.32
C VAL A 27 7.05 -4.34 -1.88
N VAL A 28 6.68 -5.60 -2.11
CA VAL A 28 5.32 -6.01 -2.48
C VAL A 28 4.85 -7.16 -1.60
N ALA A 29 3.66 -7.02 -1.02
CA ALA A 29 3.07 -8.03 -0.16
C ALA A 29 2.11 -8.93 -0.95
N CYS A 30 2.29 -10.24 -0.83
CA CYS A 30 1.39 -11.22 -1.42
C CYS A 30 0.13 -11.37 -0.57
N GLY A 31 -1.00 -10.90 -1.09
CA GLY A 31 -2.30 -11.04 -0.43
C GLY A 31 -2.79 -12.49 -0.27
N HIS A 32 -2.19 -13.46 -0.96
CA HIS A 32 -2.56 -14.88 -0.86
C HIS A 32 -1.84 -15.62 0.28
N CYS A 33 -0.52 -15.48 0.41
CA CYS A 33 0.28 -16.27 1.36
C CYS A 33 0.97 -15.46 2.46
N GLY A 34 0.86 -14.12 2.40
CA GLY A 34 1.44 -13.19 3.36
C GLY A 34 2.94 -12.91 3.15
N SER A 35 3.60 -13.52 2.16
CA SER A 35 5.01 -13.22 1.86
C SER A 35 5.18 -11.76 1.45
N VAL A 36 6.21 -11.11 1.97
CA VAL A 36 6.66 -9.77 1.55
C VAL A 36 7.93 -9.96 0.74
N LEU A 37 7.88 -9.53 -0.52
CA LEU A 37 8.94 -9.74 -1.50
C LEU A 37 9.62 -8.41 -1.82
N ASP A 38 10.92 -8.49 -2.06
CA ASP A 38 11.72 -7.37 -2.56
C ASP A 38 11.24 -6.98 -3.97
N ALA A 39 10.85 -5.73 -4.17
CA ALA A 39 10.39 -5.22 -5.45
C ALA A 39 11.52 -4.66 -6.33
N GLN A 40 12.73 -4.50 -5.77
CA GLN A 40 13.90 -3.98 -6.45
C GLN A 40 14.82 -5.10 -6.95
N ASP A 41 14.84 -6.25 -6.29
CA ASP A 41 15.56 -7.44 -6.78
C ASP A 41 14.78 -8.13 -7.91
N PRO A 42 15.36 -8.32 -9.12
CA PRO A 42 14.74 -9.06 -10.21
C PRO A 42 14.29 -10.50 -9.85
N ARG A 43 14.92 -11.10 -8.84
CA ARG A 43 14.57 -12.43 -8.31
C ARG A 43 13.41 -12.41 -7.32
N HIS A 44 12.96 -11.24 -6.89
CA HIS A 44 11.85 -11.04 -5.95
C HIS A 44 12.00 -11.93 -4.69
N GLN A 45 13.13 -11.76 -4.00
CA GLN A 45 13.44 -12.53 -2.79
C GLN A 45 12.41 -12.26 -1.70
N ILE A 46 12.10 -13.28 -0.89
CA ILE A 46 11.21 -13.15 0.26
C ILE A 46 12.00 -12.48 1.39
N LEU A 47 11.57 -11.29 1.79
CA LEU A 47 12.17 -10.52 2.89
C LEU A 47 11.57 -10.90 4.24
N SER A 48 10.26 -11.14 4.26
CA SER A 48 9.53 -11.55 5.46
C SER A 48 8.21 -12.21 5.10
N ARG A 49 7.48 -12.67 6.12
CA ARG A 49 6.13 -13.23 5.95
C ARG A 49 5.23 -12.74 7.06
N TYR A 50 4.12 -12.15 6.68
CA TYR A 50 3.04 -11.82 7.60
C TYR A 50 2.18 -13.06 7.84
N GLN A 51 1.91 -13.36 9.11
CA GLN A 51 1.14 -14.56 9.49
C GLN A 51 -0.38 -14.29 9.45
N SER A 52 -0.78 -13.02 9.52
CA SER A 52 -2.17 -12.62 9.59
C SER A 52 -2.84 -12.76 8.24
N LYS A 53 -4.04 -13.33 8.23
CA LYS A 53 -4.89 -13.37 7.04
C LYS A 53 -5.49 -11.98 6.83
N PHE A 54 -5.45 -11.48 5.60
CA PHE A 54 -6.29 -10.35 5.21
C PHE A 54 -7.75 -10.80 5.29
N THR A 55 -8.52 -10.19 6.19
CA THR A 55 -9.91 -10.58 6.44
C THR A 55 -10.92 -9.67 5.78
N ARG A 56 -10.55 -8.42 5.48
CA ARG A 56 -11.47 -7.45 4.88
C ARG A 56 -11.04 -7.11 3.45
N LYS A 57 -12.05 -6.86 2.63
CA LYS A 57 -11.89 -6.46 1.24
C LYS A 57 -11.83 -4.93 1.19
N PRO A 58 -10.88 -4.32 0.47
CA PRO A 58 -10.82 -2.88 0.35
C PRO A 58 -12.09 -2.32 -0.31
N THR A 59 -12.61 -1.21 0.21
CA THR A 59 -13.72 -0.46 -0.39
C THR A 59 -13.34 0.04 -1.78
N LEU A 60 -12.10 0.51 -1.93
CA LEU A 60 -11.53 0.91 -3.22
C LEU A 60 -10.46 -0.12 -3.67
N PRO A 61 -10.69 -0.85 -4.78
CA PRO A 61 -9.74 -1.88 -5.21
C PRO A 61 -8.39 -1.28 -5.65
N ILE A 62 -7.32 -2.04 -5.42
CA ILE A 62 -5.99 -1.76 -6.00
C ILE A 62 -6.11 -1.71 -7.53
N GLY A 63 -5.39 -0.78 -8.16
CA GLY A 63 -5.45 -0.45 -9.58
C GLY A 63 -6.50 0.58 -9.95
N ARG A 64 -7.42 0.94 -9.02
CA ARG A 64 -8.38 2.00 -9.28
C ARG A 64 -7.69 3.36 -9.40
N ARG A 65 -8.07 4.13 -10.42
CA ARG A 65 -7.63 5.52 -10.62
C ARG A 65 -8.73 6.51 -10.23
N GLY A 66 -8.31 7.68 -9.74
CA GLY A 66 -9.21 8.78 -9.39
C GLY A 66 -8.47 10.11 -9.27
N THR A 67 -9.21 11.21 -9.31
CA THR A 67 -8.67 12.57 -9.20
C THR A 67 -8.95 13.15 -7.83
N ILE A 68 -7.92 13.61 -7.13
CA ILE A 68 -8.02 14.27 -5.83
C ILE A 68 -7.24 15.58 -5.91
N LYS A 69 -7.88 16.71 -5.57
CA LYS A 69 -7.27 18.05 -5.61
C LYS A 69 -6.61 18.38 -6.96
N GLY A 70 -7.24 17.97 -8.06
CA GLY A 70 -6.76 18.22 -9.43
C GLY A 70 -5.68 17.26 -9.94
N GLU A 71 -5.21 16.33 -9.11
CA GLU A 71 -4.15 15.38 -9.47
C GLU A 71 -4.73 13.96 -9.59
N THR A 72 -4.34 13.23 -10.64
CA THR A 72 -4.76 11.83 -10.82
C THR A 72 -3.84 10.90 -10.03
N PHE A 73 -4.41 9.99 -9.27
CA PHE A 73 -3.69 8.96 -8.54
C PHE A 73 -4.23 7.57 -8.87
N GLU A 74 -3.36 6.57 -8.79
CA GLU A 74 -3.72 5.15 -8.79
C GLU A 74 -3.54 4.55 -7.41
N ILE A 75 -4.46 3.70 -6.97
CA ILE A 75 -4.31 2.92 -5.74
C ILE A 75 -3.33 1.77 -6.00
N VAL A 76 -2.19 1.77 -5.34
CA VAL A 76 -1.12 0.77 -5.55
C VAL A 76 -0.87 -0.10 -4.32
N GLY A 77 -1.50 0.19 -3.19
CA GLY A 77 -1.38 -0.60 -1.97
C GLY A 77 -2.56 -0.38 -1.03
N TYR A 78 -2.74 -1.33 -0.11
CA TYR A 78 -3.80 -1.34 0.87
C TYR A 78 -3.29 -1.93 2.19
N LEU A 79 -3.63 -1.30 3.30
CA LEU A 79 -3.35 -1.77 4.65
C LEU A 79 -4.61 -1.65 5.50
N GLU A 80 -4.75 -2.59 6.43
CA GLU A 80 -5.66 -2.49 7.56
C GLU A 80 -4.84 -2.28 8.83
N ARG A 81 -5.38 -1.42 9.69
CA ARG A 81 -4.77 -1.08 10.96
C ARG A 81 -5.84 -1.21 12.04
N GLN A 82 -5.39 -1.69 13.19
CA GLN A 82 -6.23 -1.88 14.36
C GLN A 82 -5.46 -1.40 15.58
N THR A 83 -6.16 -0.72 16.49
CA THR A 83 -5.67 -0.44 17.84
C THR A 83 -6.77 -0.71 18.86
N ARG A 84 -6.39 -0.91 20.12
CA ARG A 84 -7.33 -1.10 21.22
C ARG A 84 -7.09 -0.05 22.30
N TYR A 85 -8.13 0.67 22.68
CA TYR A 85 -8.07 1.71 23.70
C TYR A 85 -9.29 1.61 24.62
N TYR A 86 -9.04 1.54 25.94
CA TYR A 86 -10.06 1.27 26.96
C TYR A 86 -11.05 0.14 26.61
N GLY A 87 -10.52 -0.97 26.09
CA GLY A 87 -11.33 -2.14 25.74
C GLY A 87 -12.04 -2.05 24.40
N ILE A 88 -12.12 -0.86 23.79
CA ILE A 88 -12.74 -0.61 22.48
C ILE A 88 -11.70 -0.84 21.37
N THR A 89 -12.09 -1.55 20.32
CA THR A 89 -11.27 -1.74 19.11
C THR A 89 -11.57 -0.63 18.10
N TYR A 90 -10.53 -0.02 17.55
CA TYR A 90 -10.61 0.98 16.51
C TYR A 90 -9.85 0.47 15.28
N ASP A 91 -10.54 0.39 14.15
CA ASP A 91 -10.02 -0.11 12.90
C ASP A 91 -10.04 0.98 11.82
N TRP A 92 -9.03 1.01 10.97
CA TRP A 92 -9.01 1.89 9.81
C TRP A 92 -8.27 1.26 8.63
N ALA A 93 -8.62 1.71 7.44
CA ALA A 93 -7.95 1.33 6.22
C ALA A 93 -7.04 2.46 5.72
N GLU A 94 -5.87 2.10 5.20
CA GLU A 94 -4.93 3.02 4.57
C GLU A 94 -4.68 2.55 3.12
N TYR A 95 -5.02 3.40 2.16
CA TYR A 95 -4.76 3.19 0.74
C TYR A 95 -3.49 3.97 0.34
N LEU A 96 -2.54 3.27 -0.27
CA LEU A 96 -1.35 3.90 -0.83
C LEU A 96 -1.64 4.34 -2.26
N LEU A 97 -1.51 5.64 -2.50
CA LEU A 97 -1.78 6.28 -3.77
C LEU A 97 -0.45 6.61 -4.47
N TRP A 98 -0.39 6.37 -5.79
CA TRP A 98 0.75 6.69 -6.63
C TRP A 98 0.39 7.70 -7.71
N ASN A 99 1.28 8.66 -7.93
CA ASN A 99 1.32 9.52 -9.09
C ASN A 99 2.79 9.70 -9.49
N PRO A 100 3.18 9.47 -10.76
CA PRO A 100 4.57 9.49 -11.18
C PRO A 100 5.25 10.87 -11.05
N TYR A 101 4.47 11.96 -10.99
CA TYR A 101 4.98 13.33 -10.83
C TYR A 101 4.88 13.86 -9.40
N LYS A 102 3.96 13.33 -8.59
CA LYS A 102 3.70 13.81 -7.21
C LYS A 102 4.21 12.86 -6.14
N GLY A 103 4.63 11.65 -6.51
CA GLY A 103 5.03 10.59 -5.62
C GLY A 103 3.85 9.98 -4.86
N PHE A 104 4.16 9.38 -3.71
CA PHE A 104 3.16 8.70 -2.89
C PHE A 104 2.28 9.65 -2.08
N ARG A 105 1.02 9.27 -1.91
CA ARG A 105 0.06 9.87 -0.96
C ARG A 105 -0.68 8.77 -0.23
N TRP A 106 -1.31 9.11 0.89
CA TRP A 106 -2.16 8.18 1.62
C TRP A 106 -3.59 8.68 1.64
N LEU A 107 -4.52 7.76 1.48
CA LEU A 107 -5.93 8.00 1.70
C LEU A 107 -6.39 7.07 2.82
N VAL A 108 -6.89 7.64 3.91
CA VAL A 108 -7.28 6.91 5.12
C VAL A 108 -8.79 6.89 5.22
N GLU A 109 -9.36 5.72 5.50
CA GLU A 109 -10.80 5.49 5.70
C GLU A 109 -11.02 4.98 7.13
N ALA A 110 -11.74 5.75 7.94
CA ALA A 110 -12.11 5.41 9.31
C ALA A 110 -13.53 5.87 9.60
N ASP A 111 -14.40 4.95 10.05
CA ASP A 111 -15.80 5.25 10.41
C ASP A 111 -16.55 6.09 9.36
N GLY A 112 -16.40 5.73 8.07
CA GLY A 112 -17.02 6.41 6.94
C GLY A 112 -16.38 7.75 6.54
N HIS A 113 -15.40 8.24 7.31
CA HIS A 113 -14.66 9.46 7.02
C HIS A 113 -13.40 9.15 6.21
N TRP A 114 -13.04 10.09 5.34
CA TRP A 114 -11.90 9.97 4.44
C TRP A 114 -10.92 11.10 4.67
N THR A 115 -9.65 10.75 4.90
CA THR A 115 -8.56 11.72 5.13
C THR A 115 -7.46 11.53 4.10
N PHE A 116 -7.10 12.60 3.39
CA PHE A 116 -6.00 12.61 2.43
C PHE A 116 -4.72 13.17 3.06
N LEU A 117 -3.67 12.36 3.11
CA LEU A 117 -2.41 12.67 3.79
C LEU A 117 -1.24 12.75 2.80
N THR A 118 -0.27 13.59 3.14
CA THR A 118 1.02 13.69 2.45
C THR A 118 2.12 13.29 3.42
N THR A 119 3.03 12.42 2.98
CA THR A 119 4.19 12.03 3.79
C THR A 119 5.17 13.19 3.88
N LEU A 120 5.65 13.48 5.10
CA LEU A 120 6.69 14.47 5.29
C LEU A 120 8.02 13.92 4.76
N PRO A 121 8.85 14.74 4.09
CA PRO A 121 10.13 14.29 3.54
C PRO A 121 11.14 13.91 4.63
N ASN A 122 10.98 14.46 5.84
CA ASN A 122 11.84 14.21 6.99
C ASN A 122 10.97 13.98 8.22
N PRO A 123 11.44 13.18 9.20
CA PRO A 123 10.78 13.11 10.50
C PRO A 123 10.72 14.50 11.13
N PRO A 124 9.67 14.80 11.91
CA PRO A 124 9.59 16.07 12.63
C PRO A 124 10.82 16.23 13.54
N LYS A 125 11.41 17.42 13.57
CA LYS A 125 12.49 17.74 14.50
C LYS A 125 11.94 17.72 15.92
N GLU A 126 12.56 16.95 16.81
CA GLU A 126 12.23 17.02 18.24
C GLU A 126 12.44 18.45 18.74
N ARG A 127 11.46 18.99 19.45
CA ARG A 127 11.65 20.21 20.24
C ARG A 127 12.53 19.83 21.42
N ARG A 128 13.80 20.20 21.36
CA ARG A 128 14.74 20.10 22.47
C ARG A 128 14.44 21.17 23.53
#